data_AF-A0A2K6FJ64-F1
#
_entry.id   AF-A0A2K6FJ64-F1
#
_cell.length_a   1.000
_cell.length_b   1.000
_cell.length_c   1.000
_cell.angle_alpha   90.00
_cell.angle_beta   90.00
_cell.angle_gamma   90.00
#
_symmetry.space_group_name_H-M   'P 1'
#
loop_
_entity.id
_entity.type
_entity.pdbx_description
1 polymer ?
#
loop_
_entity_poly.entity_id
_entity_poly.type
_entity_poly.pdbx_seq_one_letter_code
_entity_poly.pdbx_strand_id
1 'polypeptide(L)'
;MRGSSVALWLFLALRTVLGGMEVRWCTTSDPEQQKCSDMSKAFQGAGIQPSLLCVQGTSADHCIQLITAQEADAITLDGGAIYEAGKEHGLKPVVGEVYDQEVGTSYYAVAVVKRSSHVTINTLKGVKSCHTGINRTVGWNVPVGYLVESGRLSVMGCDVLKAVSDYFGGSCVPGAGETSYSESLCRLCRGDTSGEGVCDKSPLERYYDYSGAFRCLAEGAGDVAFVKHSTVLENTDDWSKRRTGIWKGMEHRGWFRAKWAPGRRPKMSQEGEFGRRAKNRDALG
;
A
#
# COMPACT_ATOMS: atom_id res chain seq x y z
N MET A 1 -38.62 35.64 39.63
CA MET A 1 -37.57 35.60 38.58
C MET A 1 -36.51 34.49 38.80
N ARG A 2 -36.83 33.36 39.46
CA ARG A 2 -35.86 32.27 39.72
C ARG A 2 -35.88 31.12 38.68
N GLY A 3 -36.80 31.14 37.72
CA GLY A 3 -36.98 30.05 36.73
C GLY A 3 -36.04 30.11 35.52
N SER A 4 -35.59 31.30 35.09
CA SER A 4 -34.79 31.45 33.87
C SER A 4 -33.37 30.89 33.98
N SER A 5 -32.80 30.82 35.19
CA SER A 5 -31.43 30.34 35.39
C SER A 5 -31.34 28.81 35.30
N VAL A 6 -32.30 28.09 35.86
CA VAL A 6 -32.33 26.61 35.81
C VAL A 6 -32.55 26.09 34.39
N ALA A 7 -33.41 26.77 33.61
CA ALA A 7 -33.61 26.45 32.20
C ALA A 7 -32.34 26.67 31.38
N LEU A 8 -31.58 27.75 31.63
CA LEU A 8 -30.33 28.05 30.91
C LEU A 8 -29.24 27.00 31.21
N TRP A 9 -29.13 26.54 32.46
CA TRP A 9 -28.20 25.48 32.85
C TRP A 9 -28.60 24.11 32.28
N LEU A 10 -29.90 23.79 32.20
CA LEU A 10 -30.38 22.58 31.52
C LEU A 10 -30.13 22.62 30.01
N PHE A 11 -30.29 23.78 29.35
CA PHE A 11 -29.97 23.94 27.93
C PHE A 11 -28.46 23.87 27.64
N LEU A 12 -27.60 24.39 28.53
CA LEU A 12 -26.14 24.23 28.42
C LEU A 12 -25.68 22.79 28.67
N ALA A 13 -26.28 22.10 29.64
CA ALA A 13 -26.03 20.69 29.91
C ALA A 13 -26.51 19.78 28.75
N LEU A 14 -27.64 20.10 28.12
CA LEU A 14 -28.16 19.33 26.99
C LEU A 14 -27.32 19.52 25.71
N ARG A 15 -26.77 20.72 25.49
CA ARG A 15 -25.84 20.98 24.36
C ARG A 15 -24.49 20.30 24.51
N THR A 16 -24.02 20.05 25.75
CA THR A 16 -22.75 19.36 26.00
C THR A 16 -22.87 17.83 25.90
N VAL A 17 -24.07 17.27 26.00
CA VAL A 17 -24.31 15.81 25.93
C VAL A 17 -24.64 15.31 24.52
N LEU A 18 -25.00 16.19 23.57
CA LEU A 18 -25.41 15.83 22.19
C LEU A 18 -24.35 16.11 21.12
N GLY A 19 -23.11 16.41 21.51
CA GLY A 19 -21.97 16.35 20.59
C GLY A 19 -21.65 14.89 20.32
N GLY A 20 -22.42 14.23 19.46
CA GLY A 20 -22.09 12.88 19.00
C GLY A 20 -20.67 12.92 18.46
N MET A 21 -19.77 12.15 19.10
CA MET A 21 -18.44 11.95 18.54
C MET A 21 -18.66 11.31 17.17
N GLU A 22 -18.11 11.89 16.12
CA GLU A 22 -18.10 11.33 14.77
C GLU A 22 -16.67 11.05 14.35
N VAL A 23 -16.47 10.09 13.46
CA VAL A 23 -15.16 9.78 12.89
C VAL A 23 -15.24 9.97 11.38
N ARG A 24 -14.53 10.97 10.86
CA ARG A 24 -14.38 11.27 9.43
C ARG A 24 -13.20 10.49 8.86
N TRP A 25 -13.50 9.40 8.18
CA TRP A 25 -12.50 8.57 7.51
C TRP A 25 -12.13 9.18 6.16
N CYS A 26 -10.84 9.43 5.93
CA CYS A 26 -10.35 9.96 4.67
C CYS A 26 -10.11 8.83 3.66
N THR A 27 -10.63 8.99 2.45
CA THR A 27 -10.47 8.06 1.33
C THR A 27 -9.66 8.71 0.20
N THR A 28 -9.05 7.91 -0.66
CA THR A 28 -8.11 8.38 -1.70
C THR A 28 -8.59 8.12 -3.13
N SER A 29 -9.78 7.56 -3.30
CA SER A 29 -10.35 7.25 -4.61
C SER A 29 -11.86 7.03 -4.55
N ASP A 30 -12.56 7.16 -5.68
CA ASP A 30 -14.01 6.92 -5.74
C ASP A 30 -14.41 5.50 -5.27
N PRO A 31 -13.71 4.42 -5.64
CA PRO A 31 -14.02 3.08 -5.11
C PRO A 31 -13.84 2.98 -3.58
N GLU A 32 -12.87 3.69 -3.03
CA GLU A 32 -12.65 3.73 -1.58
C GLU A 32 -13.73 4.55 -0.88
N GLN A 33 -14.14 5.68 -1.45
CA GLN A 33 -15.26 6.50 -0.97
C GLN A 33 -16.57 5.71 -0.96
N GLN A 34 -16.84 4.94 -2.02
CA GLN A 34 -18.02 4.08 -2.10
C GLN A 34 -17.97 2.99 -1.02
N LYS A 35 -16.83 2.30 -0.87
CA LYS A 35 -16.65 1.29 0.18
C LYS A 35 -16.83 1.87 1.58
N CYS A 36 -16.30 3.06 1.84
CA CYS A 36 -16.47 3.77 3.09
C CYS A 36 -17.95 4.11 3.34
N SER A 37 -18.66 4.58 2.31
CA SER A 37 -20.08 4.93 2.40
C SER A 37 -20.95 3.72 2.72
N ASP A 38 -20.65 2.56 2.11
CA ASP A 38 -21.36 1.31 2.40
C ASP A 38 -21.06 0.80 3.82
N MET A 39 -19.81 0.93 4.27
CA MET A 39 -19.40 0.61 5.64
C MET A 39 -20.11 1.51 6.68
N SER A 40 -20.19 2.82 6.42
CA SER A 40 -20.92 3.79 7.25
C SER A 40 -22.38 3.39 7.43
N LYS A 41 -23.08 3.06 6.34
CA LYS A 41 -24.48 2.60 6.36
C LYS A 41 -24.64 1.30 7.14
N ALA A 42 -23.73 0.35 6.95
CA ALA A 42 -23.76 -0.93 7.67
C ALA A 42 -23.57 -0.74 9.18
N PHE A 43 -22.65 0.15 9.58
CA PHE A 43 -22.41 0.47 10.99
C PHE A 43 -23.64 1.14 11.62
N GLN A 44 -24.26 2.08 10.90
CA GLN A 44 -25.49 2.73 11.34
C GLN A 44 -26.64 1.73 11.51
N GLY A 45 -26.83 0.82 10.54
CA GLY A 45 -27.86 -0.22 10.60
C GLY A 45 -27.67 -1.21 11.74
N ALA A 46 -26.41 -1.44 12.16
CA ALA A 46 -26.06 -2.27 13.31
C ALA A 46 -26.05 -1.51 14.65
N GLY A 47 -26.32 -0.20 14.66
CA GLY A 47 -26.28 0.63 15.86
C GLY A 47 -24.88 0.84 16.43
N ILE A 48 -23.83 0.69 15.62
CA ILE A 48 -22.44 0.92 16.03
C ILE A 48 -22.21 2.43 16.18
N GLN A 49 -21.60 2.82 17.30
CA GLN A 49 -21.21 4.20 17.63
C GLN A 49 -19.68 4.28 17.80
N PRO A 50 -19.02 5.41 17.50
CA PRO A 50 -19.56 6.65 16.93
C PRO A 50 -20.01 6.53 15.46
N SER A 51 -20.69 7.55 14.93
CA SER A 51 -21.01 7.62 13.49
C SER A 51 -19.76 7.76 12.64
N LEU A 52 -19.73 7.08 11.50
CA LEU A 52 -18.62 7.12 10.55
C LEU A 52 -19.01 7.95 9.32
N LEU A 53 -18.21 8.97 9.01
CA LEU A 53 -18.33 9.80 7.81
C LEU A 53 -17.15 9.54 6.87
N CYS A 54 -17.31 9.87 5.60
CA CYS A 54 -16.30 9.63 4.56
C CYS A 54 -15.93 10.94 3.89
N VAL A 55 -14.67 11.35 4.01
CA VAL A 55 -14.10 12.55 3.38
C VAL A 55 -13.19 12.11 2.25
N GLN A 56 -13.35 12.66 1.05
CA GLN A 56 -12.56 12.25 -0.10
C GLN A 56 -11.37 13.19 -0.30
N GLY A 57 -10.16 12.64 -0.19
CA GLY A 57 -8.91 13.26 -0.61
C GLY A 57 -8.47 12.80 -1.99
N THR A 58 -7.42 13.42 -2.50
CA THR A 58 -6.83 13.10 -3.82
C THR A 58 -5.64 12.13 -3.72
N SER A 59 -5.01 12.05 -2.55
CA SER A 59 -3.90 11.15 -2.25
C SER A 59 -3.80 10.91 -0.75
N ALA A 60 -2.99 9.93 -0.33
CA ALA A 60 -2.71 9.71 1.08
C ALA A 60 -2.07 10.94 1.75
N ASP A 61 -1.20 11.64 1.02
CA ASP A 61 -0.51 12.86 1.49
C ASP A 61 -1.52 14.00 1.66
N HIS A 62 -2.48 14.15 0.74
CA HIS A 62 -3.57 15.11 0.89
C HIS A 62 -4.46 14.77 2.09
N CYS A 63 -4.78 13.49 2.32
CA CYS A 63 -5.52 13.08 3.51
C CYS A 63 -4.79 13.41 4.83
N ILE A 64 -3.45 13.29 4.88
CA ILE A 64 -2.66 13.73 6.04
C ILE A 64 -2.82 15.24 6.27
N GLN A 65 -2.84 16.04 5.20
CA GLN A 65 -3.09 17.49 5.29
C GLN A 65 -4.51 17.78 5.78
N LEU A 66 -5.53 17.09 5.28
CA LEU A 66 -6.92 17.24 5.73
C LEU A 66 -7.08 16.90 7.22
N ILE A 67 -6.40 15.86 7.71
CA ILE A 67 -6.41 15.52 9.14
C ILE A 67 -5.73 16.60 9.97
N THR A 68 -4.59 17.12 9.50
CA THR A 68 -3.88 18.23 10.15
C THR A 68 -4.75 19.49 10.22
N ALA A 69 -5.52 19.76 9.15
CA ALA A 69 -6.46 20.87 9.06
C ALA A 69 -7.78 20.64 9.82
N GLN A 70 -7.93 19.49 10.51
CA GLN A 70 -9.16 19.09 11.19
C GLN A 70 -10.38 18.96 10.26
N GLU A 71 -10.16 18.66 8.99
CA GLU A 71 -11.19 18.39 7.98
C GLU A 71 -11.50 16.88 7.85
N ALA A 72 -10.59 16.02 8.30
CA ALA A 72 -10.77 14.58 8.48
C ALA A 72 -10.18 14.13 9.83
N ASP A 73 -10.44 12.88 10.25
CA ASP A 73 -10.00 12.37 11.56
C ASP A 73 -9.08 11.15 11.46
N ALA A 74 -9.26 10.28 10.46
CA ALA A 74 -8.52 9.03 10.35
C ALA A 74 -8.23 8.64 8.90
N ILE A 75 -7.07 8.01 8.70
CA ILE A 75 -6.67 7.33 7.45
C ILE A 75 -5.79 6.13 7.81
N THR A 76 -5.78 5.09 6.97
CA THR A 76 -4.82 3.99 7.05
C THR A 76 -3.63 4.26 6.13
N LEU A 77 -2.40 4.14 6.65
CA LEU A 77 -1.16 4.49 5.95
C LEU A 77 -0.16 3.32 6.00
N ASP A 78 0.75 3.25 5.01
CA ASP A 78 1.90 2.35 5.11
C ASP A 78 3.00 2.93 6.02
N GLY A 79 3.95 2.10 6.45
CA GLY A 79 4.98 2.50 7.42
C GLY A 79 5.82 3.72 7.02
N GLY A 80 6.04 3.95 5.72
CA GLY A 80 6.75 5.14 5.23
C GLY A 80 5.92 6.40 5.42
N ALA A 81 4.66 6.37 4.99
CA ALA A 81 3.72 7.46 5.18
C ALA A 81 3.40 7.73 6.66
N ILE A 82 3.39 6.70 7.53
CA ILE A 82 3.28 6.88 9.00
C ILE A 82 4.48 7.67 9.54
N TYR A 83 5.69 7.37 9.06
CA TYR A 83 6.89 8.09 9.47
C TYR A 83 6.84 9.57 9.04
N GLU A 84 6.47 9.85 7.79
CA GLU A 84 6.30 11.23 7.27
C GLU A 84 5.20 11.97 8.04
N ALA A 85 4.02 11.37 8.20
CA ALA A 85 2.91 11.95 8.95
C ALA A 85 3.26 12.26 10.42
N GLY A 86 4.02 11.38 11.08
CA GLY A 86 4.46 11.60 12.46
C GLY A 86 5.53 12.67 12.58
N LYS A 87 6.49 12.70 11.65
CA LYS A 87 7.61 13.65 11.66
C LYS A 87 7.19 15.07 11.28
N GLU A 88 6.37 15.21 10.24
CA GLU A 88 6.07 16.51 9.62
C GLU A 88 4.73 17.09 10.10
N HIS A 89 3.75 16.23 10.42
CA HIS A 89 2.40 16.63 10.81
C HIS A 89 2.05 16.30 12.28
N GLY A 90 2.94 15.61 13.00
CA GLY A 90 2.71 15.24 14.40
C GLY A 90 1.57 14.24 14.62
N LEU A 91 1.14 13.53 13.56
CA LEU A 91 0.10 12.51 13.66
C LEU A 91 0.61 11.27 14.40
N LYS A 92 -0.31 10.53 15.03
CA LYS A 92 0.04 9.35 15.84
C LYS A 92 -0.70 8.11 15.33
N PRO A 93 -0.03 6.96 15.16
CA PRO A 93 -0.72 5.71 14.86
C PRO A 93 -1.54 5.28 16.08
N VAL A 94 -2.83 5.04 15.88
CA VAL A 94 -3.77 4.65 16.95
C VAL A 94 -4.27 3.20 16.83
N VAL A 95 -4.35 2.67 15.61
CA VAL A 95 -4.82 1.31 15.29
C VAL A 95 -3.88 0.71 14.24
N GLY A 96 -3.61 -0.58 14.33
CA GLY A 96 -2.77 -1.32 13.37
C GLY A 96 -3.52 -2.49 12.75
N GLU A 97 -3.21 -2.79 11.49
CA GLU A 97 -3.75 -3.96 10.78
C GLU A 97 -3.07 -5.24 11.26
N VAL A 98 -3.84 -6.33 11.37
CA VAL A 98 -3.35 -7.70 11.63
C VAL A 98 -3.61 -8.53 10.38
N TYR A 99 -2.55 -9.09 9.80
CA TYR A 99 -2.63 -9.75 8.48
C TYR A 99 -2.89 -11.26 8.58
N ASP A 100 -2.23 -11.96 9.49
CA ASP A 100 -2.55 -13.34 9.83
C ASP A 100 -2.19 -13.64 11.30
N GLN A 101 -2.47 -14.86 11.75
CA GLN A 101 -2.18 -15.29 13.11
C GLN A 101 -0.67 -15.58 13.37
N GLU A 102 0.14 -15.74 12.33
CA GLU A 102 1.55 -16.14 12.43
C GLU A 102 2.52 -14.94 12.39
N VAL A 103 2.28 -13.99 11.50
CA VAL A 103 3.03 -12.75 11.27
C VAL A 103 2.44 -11.58 12.06
N GLY A 104 1.18 -11.69 12.51
CA GLY A 104 0.53 -10.72 13.41
C GLY A 104 0.33 -9.36 12.74
N THR A 105 0.86 -8.30 13.36
CA THR A 105 0.80 -6.90 12.88
C THR A 105 1.93 -6.54 11.91
N SER A 106 2.72 -7.52 11.47
CA SER A 106 3.85 -7.31 10.57
C SER A 106 3.65 -8.01 9.23
N TYR A 107 4.43 -7.63 8.23
CA TYR A 107 4.43 -8.28 6.93
C TYR A 107 5.84 -8.26 6.35
N TYR A 108 6.09 -9.19 5.44
CA TYR A 108 7.37 -9.30 4.77
C TYR A 108 7.40 -8.61 3.41
N ALA A 109 8.50 -7.91 3.14
CA ALA A 109 8.87 -7.38 1.84
C ALA A 109 9.54 -8.47 0.99
N VAL A 110 9.11 -8.63 -0.27
CA VAL A 110 9.67 -9.60 -1.21
C VAL A 110 9.93 -8.96 -2.57
N ALA A 111 10.95 -9.45 -3.26
CA ALA A 111 11.16 -9.16 -4.68
C ALA A 111 10.58 -10.31 -5.51
N VAL A 112 9.57 -10.01 -6.34
CA VAL A 112 8.87 -10.98 -7.18
C VAL A 112 9.35 -10.86 -8.61
N VAL A 113 9.64 -11.99 -9.25
CA VAL A 113 10.02 -12.08 -10.67
C VAL A 113 9.19 -13.14 -11.38
N LYS A 114 9.08 -13.05 -12.70
CA LYS A 114 8.51 -14.14 -13.52
C LYS A 114 9.40 -15.39 -13.41
N ARG A 115 8.80 -16.57 -13.42
CA ARG A 115 9.49 -17.86 -13.31
C ARG A 115 10.42 -18.14 -14.48
N SER A 116 10.06 -17.66 -15.67
CA SER A 116 10.90 -17.73 -16.87
C SER A 116 12.09 -16.76 -16.83
N SER A 117 12.15 -15.86 -15.84
CA SER A 117 13.24 -14.91 -15.70
C SER A 117 14.43 -15.51 -14.96
N HIS A 118 15.63 -15.16 -15.40
CA HIS A 118 16.89 -15.49 -14.73
C HIS A 118 17.32 -14.42 -13.71
N VAL A 119 16.50 -13.38 -13.50
CA VAL A 119 16.81 -12.29 -12.57
C VAL A 119 16.97 -12.82 -11.14
N THR A 120 18.08 -12.47 -10.52
CA THR A 120 18.40 -12.73 -9.12
C THR A 120 18.62 -11.41 -8.39
N ILE A 121 18.66 -11.47 -7.06
CA ILE A 121 18.98 -10.30 -6.22
C ILE A 121 20.36 -9.69 -6.55
N ASN A 122 21.25 -10.46 -7.19
CA ASN A 122 22.59 -10.02 -7.58
C ASN A 122 22.65 -9.44 -8.99
N THR A 123 21.61 -9.62 -9.80
CA THR A 123 21.60 -9.26 -11.23
C THR A 123 20.51 -8.23 -11.51
N LEU A 124 20.21 -7.36 -10.53
CA LEU A 124 19.16 -6.33 -10.66
C LEU A 124 19.61 -5.08 -11.41
N LYS A 125 20.92 -4.90 -11.60
CA LYS A 125 21.45 -3.76 -12.36
C LYS A 125 21.00 -3.86 -13.83
N GLY A 126 20.44 -2.77 -14.36
CA GLY A 126 19.90 -2.67 -15.71
C GLY A 126 18.54 -3.35 -15.92
N VAL A 127 17.97 -3.97 -14.89
CA VAL A 127 16.66 -4.63 -14.95
C VAL A 127 15.54 -3.58 -14.86
N LYS A 128 14.38 -3.84 -15.47
CA LYS A 128 13.21 -2.98 -15.32
C LYS A 128 12.45 -3.27 -14.02
N SER A 129 12.15 -2.26 -13.21
CA SER A 129 11.57 -2.47 -11.87
C SER A 129 10.20 -1.81 -11.66
N CYS A 130 9.36 -2.47 -10.87
CA CYS A 130 8.03 -2.00 -10.47
C CYS A 130 8.00 -1.76 -8.96
N HIS A 131 7.66 -0.55 -8.55
CA HIS A 131 7.65 -0.12 -7.15
C HIS A 131 6.24 0.33 -6.75
N THR A 132 5.87 0.15 -5.49
CA THR A 132 4.53 0.55 -4.97
C THR A 132 4.34 2.06 -4.86
N GLY A 133 5.42 2.83 -4.95
CA GLY A 133 5.47 4.28 -4.78
C GLY A 133 6.73 4.73 -4.05
N ILE A 134 7.18 5.97 -4.31
CA ILE A 134 8.31 6.59 -3.62
C ILE A 134 8.06 6.70 -2.11
N ASN A 135 9.11 6.54 -1.30
CA ASN A 135 9.10 6.58 0.17
C ASN A 135 8.21 5.54 0.87
N ARG A 136 7.62 4.60 0.12
CA ARG A 136 6.81 3.52 0.71
C ARG A 136 7.68 2.40 1.23
N THR A 137 7.19 1.73 2.29
CA THR A 137 7.97 0.74 3.04
C THR A 137 8.56 -0.35 2.15
N VAL A 138 7.71 -1.13 1.47
CA VAL A 138 8.12 -2.34 0.76
C VAL A 138 8.55 -2.06 -0.67
N GLY A 139 7.86 -1.14 -1.34
CA GLY A 139 8.18 -0.79 -2.71
C GLY A 139 9.43 0.06 -2.87
N TRP A 140 9.87 0.76 -1.82
CA TRP A 140 10.98 1.71 -1.94
C TRP A 140 12.01 1.59 -0.79
N ASN A 141 11.61 1.88 0.46
CA ASN A 141 12.56 2.02 1.56
C ASN A 141 13.37 0.75 1.82
N VAL A 142 12.69 -0.41 1.92
CA VAL A 142 13.34 -1.71 2.15
C VAL A 142 14.24 -2.12 0.98
N PRO A 143 13.78 -2.18 -0.29
CA PRO A 143 14.61 -2.64 -1.39
C PRO A 143 15.78 -1.71 -1.69
N VAL A 144 15.57 -0.38 -1.66
CA VAL A 144 16.65 0.59 -1.88
C VAL A 144 17.65 0.53 -0.72
N GLY A 145 17.18 0.53 0.52
CA GLY A 145 18.03 0.40 1.70
C GLY A 145 18.87 -0.87 1.68
N TYR A 146 18.26 -2.02 1.34
CA TYR A 146 18.98 -3.29 1.20
C TYR A 146 20.04 -3.25 0.10
N LEU A 147 19.75 -2.67 -1.06
CA LEU A 147 20.72 -2.57 -2.15
C LEU A 147 21.92 -1.70 -1.76
N VAL A 148 21.69 -0.62 -1.01
CA VAL A 148 22.75 0.26 -0.49
C VAL A 148 23.59 -0.47 0.57
N GLU A 149 22.95 -1.00 1.61
CA GLU A 149 23.65 -1.66 2.73
C GLU A 149 24.45 -2.88 2.26
N SER A 150 23.94 -3.60 1.27
CA SER A 150 24.57 -4.78 0.72
C SER A 150 25.66 -4.49 -0.33
N GLY A 151 25.97 -3.20 -0.57
CA GLY A 151 27.03 -2.74 -1.49
C GLY A 151 26.71 -2.91 -2.98
N ARG A 152 25.45 -3.18 -3.34
CA ARG A 152 25.00 -3.34 -4.73
C ARG A 152 24.67 -2.00 -5.38
N LEU A 153 24.24 -1.03 -4.59
CA LEU A 153 23.89 0.33 -5.02
C LEU A 153 24.75 1.34 -4.27
N SER A 154 25.57 2.08 -5.01
CA SER A 154 26.38 3.16 -4.45
C SER A 154 25.64 4.49 -4.56
N VAL A 155 25.42 5.15 -3.43
CA VAL A 155 24.81 6.49 -3.38
C VAL A 155 25.92 7.52 -3.16
N MET A 156 26.06 8.46 -4.10
CA MET A 156 26.99 9.59 -3.97
C MET A 156 26.21 10.86 -3.65
N GLY A 157 26.74 11.69 -2.74
CA GLY A 157 26.15 13.00 -2.43
C GLY A 157 24.72 12.94 -1.86
N CYS A 158 24.33 11.84 -1.22
CA CYS A 158 22.97 11.57 -0.72
C CYS A 158 21.87 11.58 -1.81
N ASP A 159 22.23 11.53 -3.10
CA ASP A 159 21.26 11.49 -4.18
C ASP A 159 20.82 10.05 -4.49
N VAL A 160 19.89 9.57 -3.67
CA VAL A 160 19.33 8.22 -3.78
C VAL A 160 18.54 8.05 -5.08
N LEU A 161 17.81 9.09 -5.51
CA LEU A 161 16.99 9.02 -6.72
C LEU A 161 17.86 8.87 -7.96
N LYS A 162 18.97 9.60 -8.03
CA LYS A 162 19.98 9.40 -9.08
C LYS A 162 20.52 7.98 -9.09
N ALA A 163 20.95 7.50 -7.93
CA ALA A 163 21.55 6.17 -7.82
C ALA A 163 20.59 5.09 -8.32
N VAL A 164 19.32 5.13 -7.90
CA VAL A 164 18.29 4.18 -8.34
C VAL A 164 17.98 4.33 -9.82
N SER A 165 17.86 5.57 -10.31
CA SER A 165 17.63 5.90 -11.73
C SER A 165 18.74 5.33 -12.64
N ASP A 166 20.00 5.39 -12.19
CA ASP A 166 21.17 4.89 -12.93
C ASP A 166 21.35 3.37 -12.76
N TYR A 167 20.81 2.78 -11.69
CA TYR A 167 20.96 1.36 -11.38
C TYR A 167 20.01 0.47 -12.18
N PHE A 168 18.73 0.84 -12.26
CA PHE A 168 17.72 0.09 -13.03
C PHE A 168 17.68 0.55 -14.49
N GLY A 169 17.24 -0.32 -15.39
CA GLY A 169 17.10 0.01 -16.83
C GLY A 169 15.90 0.93 -17.14
N GLY A 170 15.08 1.22 -16.13
CA GLY A 170 13.84 1.98 -16.20
C GLY A 170 12.87 1.44 -15.15
N SER A 171 12.07 2.32 -14.55
CA SER A 171 11.20 1.95 -13.43
C SER A 171 9.78 2.48 -13.59
N CYS A 172 8.85 1.93 -12.84
CA CYS A 172 7.66 2.68 -12.42
C CYS A 172 7.74 2.91 -10.90
N VAL A 173 7.91 4.18 -10.52
CA VAL A 173 7.96 4.66 -9.14
C VAL A 173 6.93 5.78 -8.99
N PRO A 174 5.66 5.45 -8.71
CA PRO A 174 4.61 6.44 -8.48
C PRO A 174 5.02 7.50 -7.44
N GLY A 175 4.78 8.77 -7.73
CA GLY A 175 5.22 9.93 -6.95
C GLY A 175 6.57 10.51 -7.35
N ALA A 176 7.28 9.94 -8.32
CA ALA A 176 8.55 10.46 -8.81
C ALA A 176 8.42 11.45 -10.00
N GLY A 177 7.19 11.83 -10.38
CA GLY A 177 6.91 12.64 -11.59
C GLY A 177 7.59 14.01 -11.60
N GLU A 178 7.60 14.70 -10.45
CA GLU A 178 8.20 16.04 -10.29
C GLU A 178 9.70 16.00 -9.97
N THR A 179 10.31 14.82 -9.94
CA THR A 179 11.74 14.69 -9.64
C THR A 179 12.59 14.90 -10.89
N SER A 180 13.86 15.30 -10.71
CA SER A 180 14.80 15.47 -11.82
C SER A 180 15.15 14.16 -12.57
N TYR A 181 14.68 13.01 -12.08
CA TYR A 181 14.94 11.68 -12.63
C TYR A 181 13.68 10.97 -13.13
N SER A 182 12.59 11.73 -13.32
CA SER A 182 11.29 11.21 -13.76
C SER A 182 11.36 10.42 -15.06
N GLU A 183 12.24 10.80 -16.01
CA GLU A 183 12.42 10.08 -17.28
C GLU A 183 12.78 8.59 -17.09
N SER A 184 13.60 8.26 -16.09
CA SER A 184 13.93 6.87 -15.75
C SER A 184 12.94 6.26 -14.75
N LEU A 185 12.59 7.01 -13.69
CA LEU A 185 11.79 6.52 -12.57
C LEU A 185 10.31 6.32 -12.91
N CYS A 186 9.79 7.06 -13.88
CA CYS A 186 8.40 6.97 -14.36
C CYS A 186 8.29 6.30 -15.73
N ARG A 187 9.39 5.84 -16.32
CA ARG A 187 9.46 5.28 -17.69
C ARG A 187 8.44 4.18 -17.96
N LEU A 188 8.16 3.35 -16.95
CA LEU A 188 7.26 2.20 -17.07
C LEU A 188 5.83 2.48 -16.59
N CYS A 189 5.59 3.63 -15.94
CA CYS A 189 4.28 4.04 -15.48
C CYS A 189 3.36 4.38 -16.67
N ARG A 190 2.04 4.27 -16.50
CA ARG A 190 1.08 4.33 -17.61
C ARG A 190 -0.12 5.24 -17.36
N GLY A 191 -0.37 5.65 -16.13
CA GLY A 191 -1.57 6.38 -15.76
C GLY A 191 -2.83 5.52 -15.82
N ASP A 192 -3.96 6.21 -15.98
CA ASP A 192 -5.29 5.61 -16.05
C ASP A 192 -5.57 4.98 -17.43
N THR A 193 -6.84 4.69 -17.76
CA THR A 193 -7.22 4.15 -19.08
C THR A 193 -7.05 5.12 -20.25
N SER A 194 -7.02 6.42 -19.96
CA SER A 194 -6.86 7.51 -20.92
C SER A 194 -5.39 7.92 -21.08
N GLY A 195 -4.50 7.45 -20.19
CA GLY A 195 -3.10 7.85 -20.13
C GLY A 195 -2.86 9.10 -19.28
N GLU A 196 -3.83 9.50 -18.47
CA GLU A 196 -3.75 10.63 -17.55
C GLU A 196 -3.22 10.17 -16.18
N GLY A 197 -2.64 11.09 -15.41
CA GLY A 197 -2.12 10.78 -14.07
C GLY A 197 -0.92 9.82 -14.07
N VAL A 198 -0.11 9.84 -15.14
CA VAL A 198 1.07 8.97 -15.26
C VAL A 198 2.03 9.23 -14.09
N CYS A 199 2.42 8.16 -13.41
CA CYS A 199 3.34 8.22 -12.28
C CYS A 199 2.82 9.01 -11.07
N ASP A 200 1.51 9.27 -10.99
CA ASP A 200 0.91 9.91 -9.83
C ASP A 200 0.94 8.99 -8.60
N LYS A 201 1.13 9.54 -7.40
CA LYS A 201 1.14 8.79 -6.12
C LYS A 201 -0.30 8.56 -5.63
N SER A 202 -1.15 8.08 -6.52
CA SER A 202 -2.57 7.85 -6.27
C SER A 202 -3.06 6.62 -7.05
N PRO A 203 -4.25 6.10 -6.70
CA PRO A 203 -4.89 5.02 -7.47
C PRO A 203 -5.20 5.36 -8.95
N LEU A 204 -5.02 6.62 -9.38
CA LEU A 204 -5.14 7.01 -10.79
C LEU A 204 -4.05 6.36 -11.66
N GLU A 205 -2.84 6.21 -11.12
CA GLU A 205 -1.78 5.41 -11.75
C GLU A 205 -2.06 3.92 -11.54
N ARG A 206 -2.33 3.18 -12.63
CA ARG A 206 -2.69 1.75 -12.55
C ARG A 206 -1.60 0.85 -11.95
N TYR A 207 -0.34 1.30 -11.95
CA TYR A 207 0.79 0.60 -11.34
C TYR A 207 1.10 1.05 -9.90
N TYR A 208 0.24 1.87 -9.31
CA TYR A 208 0.33 2.27 -7.91
C TYR A 208 -0.03 1.15 -6.93
N ASP A 209 0.60 1.20 -5.76
CA ASP A 209 0.41 0.27 -4.65
C ASP A 209 0.80 -1.20 -4.94
N TYR A 210 0.62 -2.08 -3.96
CA TYR A 210 1.00 -3.49 -4.05
C TYR A 210 0.44 -4.19 -5.28
N SER A 211 -0.86 -4.04 -5.53
CA SER A 211 -1.53 -4.66 -6.68
C SER A 211 -1.05 -4.07 -8.00
N GLY A 212 -0.84 -2.76 -8.08
CA GLY A 212 -0.35 -2.11 -9.30
C GLY A 212 1.10 -2.45 -9.61
N ALA A 213 1.99 -2.50 -8.61
CA ALA A 213 3.37 -2.92 -8.82
C ALA A 213 3.46 -4.37 -9.29
N PHE A 214 2.62 -5.27 -8.74
CA PHE A 214 2.51 -6.63 -9.24
C PHE A 214 1.93 -6.68 -10.66
N ARG A 215 0.93 -5.83 -10.97
CA ARG A 215 0.37 -5.68 -12.31
C ARG A 215 1.43 -5.27 -13.35
N CYS A 216 2.29 -4.31 -13.00
CA CYS A 216 3.41 -3.84 -13.82
C CYS A 216 4.35 -4.99 -14.22
N LEU A 217 4.65 -5.89 -13.27
CA LEU A 217 5.42 -7.12 -13.55
C LEU A 217 4.62 -8.07 -14.44
N ALA A 218 3.37 -8.35 -14.09
CA ALA A 218 2.55 -9.34 -14.77
C ALA A 218 2.29 -8.98 -16.25
N GLU A 219 1.96 -7.72 -16.52
CA GLU A 219 1.79 -7.16 -17.87
C GLU A 219 3.12 -7.06 -18.65
N GLY A 220 4.27 -7.29 -18.00
CA GLY A 220 5.59 -7.32 -18.65
C GLY A 220 6.21 -5.95 -18.88
N ALA A 221 5.66 -4.89 -18.27
CA ALA A 221 6.28 -3.57 -18.27
C ALA A 221 7.64 -3.64 -17.54
N GLY A 222 7.66 -4.24 -16.34
CA GLY A 222 8.88 -4.53 -15.58
C GLY A 222 9.19 -6.02 -15.46
N ASP A 223 10.40 -6.30 -14.97
CA ASP A 223 10.97 -7.64 -14.82
C ASP A 223 11.05 -8.09 -13.34
N VAL A 224 10.98 -7.13 -12.42
CA VAL A 224 10.91 -7.34 -10.97
C VAL A 224 9.88 -6.41 -10.34
N ALA A 225 9.12 -6.89 -9.35
CA ALA A 225 8.25 -6.07 -8.51
C ALA A 225 8.59 -6.23 -7.03
N PHE A 226 8.65 -5.11 -6.31
CA PHE A 226 8.87 -5.10 -4.86
C PHE A 226 7.53 -4.94 -4.13
N VAL A 227 7.02 -6.03 -3.54
CA VAL A 227 5.66 -6.11 -2.98
C VAL A 227 5.64 -6.93 -1.68
N LYS A 228 4.47 -7.00 -1.01
CA LYS A 228 4.28 -7.85 0.18
C LYS A 228 4.27 -9.32 -0.20
N HIS A 229 4.64 -10.19 0.74
CA HIS A 229 4.57 -11.64 0.57
C HIS A 229 3.16 -12.17 0.23
N SER A 230 2.09 -11.49 0.64
CA SER A 230 0.70 -11.90 0.34
C SER A 230 0.21 -11.47 -1.05
N THR A 231 0.84 -10.45 -1.65
CA THR A 231 0.34 -9.77 -2.86
C THR A 231 0.12 -10.72 -4.04
N VAL A 232 1.00 -11.69 -4.24
CA VAL A 232 0.87 -12.66 -5.35
C VAL A 232 -0.39 -13.50 -5.18
N LEU A 233 -0.68 -13.99 -3.97
CA LEU A 233 -1.86 -14.81 -3.70
C LEU A 233 -3.15 -14.00 -3.87
N GLU A 234 -3.17 -12.77 -3.36
CA GLU A 234 -4.31 -11.87 -3.45
C GLU A 234 -4.71 -11.54 -4.89
N ASN A 235 -3.75 -11.58 -5.83
CA ASN A 235 -3.95 -11.18 -7.23
C ASN A 235 -3.93 -12.35 -8.24
N THR A 236 -3.66 -13.60 -7.83
CA THR A 236 -3.60 -14.75 -8.76
C THR A 236 -4.57 -15.89 -8.44
N ASP A 237 -5.20 -15.88 -7.27
CA ASP A 237 -6.18 -16.90 -6.89
C ASP A 237 -7.60 -16.56 -7.36
N ASP A 238 -8.46 -17.58 -7.38
CA ASP A 238 -9.88 -17.53 -7.77
C ASP A 238 -10.73 -16.53 -6.95
N TRP A 239 -10.16 -15.95 -5.89
CA TRP A 239 -10.70 -14.79 -5.17
C TRP A 239 -10.88 -13.55 -6.06
N SER A 240 -10.04 -13.43 -7.09
CA SER A 240 -10.12 -12.37 -8.12
C SER A 240 -11.39 -12.43 -8.96
N LYS A 241 -12.00 -13.61 -9.15
CA LYS A 241 -13.29 -13.75 -9.88
C LYS A 241 -14.45 -13.03 -9.21
N ARG A 242 -14.35 -12.74 -7.90
CA ARG A 242 -15.41 -12.05 -7.13
C ARG A 242 -15.25 -10.53 -7.04
N ARG A 243 -14.09 -9.95 -7.41
CA ARG A 243 -13.80 -8.54 -7.08
C ARG A 243 -13.70 -7.53 -8.22
N THR A 244 -13.63 -7.90 -9.49
CA THR A 244 -13.84 -7.01 -10.67
C THR A 244 -13.29 -7.67 -11.94
N GLY A 245 -13.89 -7.37 -13.10
CA GLY A 245 -13.46 -7.86 -14.42
C GLY A 245 -12.11 -7.33 -14.95
N ILE A 246 -11.22 -6.82 -14.09
CA ILE A 246 -9.94 -6.21 -14.46
C ILE A 246 -8.87 -7.29 -14.78
N TRP A 247 -9.00 -8.50 -14.25
CA TRP A 247 -7.99 -9.56 -14.33
C TRP A 247 -8.45 -10.78 -15.15
N LYS A 248 -9.02 -10.56 -16.33
CA LYS A 248 -9.25 -11.66 -17.29
C LYS A 248 -7.92 -12.08 -17.93
N GLY A 249 -7.26 -13.11 -17.37
CA GLY A 249 -6.13 -13.79 -18.03
C GLY A 249 -4.92 -14.17 -17.17
N MET A 250 -4.88 -13.88 -15.87
CA MET A 250 -3.75 -14.26 -15.00
C MET A 250 -4.06 -15.51 -14.18
N GLU A 251 -4.01 -16.69 -14.81
CA GLU A 251 -4.55 -17.92 -14.21
C GLU A 251 -3.54 -18.80 -13.44
N HIS A 252 -2.28 -18.39 -13.25
CA HIS A 252 -1.27 -19.36 -12.80
C HIS A 252 -0.24 -18.86 -11.76
N ARG A 253 -0.51 -19.15 -10.48
CA ARG A 253 0.44 -19.06 -9.34
C ARG A 253 1.85 -19.58 -9.64
N GLY A 254 1.97 -20.61 -10.47
CA GLY A 254 3.25 -21.24 -10.84
C GLY A 254 4.16 -20.41 -11.76
N TRP A 255 3.78 -19.17 -12.10
CA TRP A 255 4.53 -18.29 -13.00
C TRP A 255 5.40 -17.27 -12.27
N PHE A 256 5.35 -17.18 -10.95
CA PHE A 256 6.09 -16.17 -10.18
C PHE A 256 6.95 -16.81 -9.09
N ARG A 257 8.08 -16.17 -8.78
CA ARG A 257 8.98 -16.57 -7.69
C ARG A 257 9.28 -15.36 -6.82
N ALA A 258 9.17 -15.52 -5.50
CA ALA A 258 9.59 -14.52 -4.52
C ALA A 258 11.02 -14.81 -4.04
N LYS A 259 11.85 -13.77 -3.97
CA LYS A 259 13.20 -13.82 -3.40
C LYS A 259 13.25 -12.98 -2.14
N TRP A 260 13.79 -13.57 -1.08
CA TRP A 260 13.91 -12.97 0.26
C TRP A 260 15.31 -12.39 0.45
N ALA A 261 15.41 -11.20 1.04
CA ALA A 261 16.67 -10.69 1.57
C ALA A 261 17.06 -11.49 2.83
N PRO A 262 18.34 -11.83 3.05
CA PRO A 262 18.76 -12.62 4.20
C PRO A 262 18.77 -11.77 5.47
N GLY A 263 17.70 -11.81 6.25
CA GLY A 263 17.61 -11.17 7.58
C GLY A 263 16.62 -11.91 8.47
N ARG A 264 17.14 -12.78 9.35
CA ARG A 264 16.45 -13.67 10.32
C ARG A 264 15.34 -14.58 9.75
N ARG A 265 15.64 -15.87 9.69
CA ARG A 265 14.78 -16.97 9.22
C ARG A 265 13.51 -17.11 10.10
N PRO A 266 12.29 -16.99 9.56
CA PRO A 266 11.23 -17.92 9.93
C PRO A 266 11.56 -19.27 9.28
N LYS A 267 11.14 -20.39 9.89
CA LYS A 267 11.23 -21.71 9.28
C LYS A 267 10.29 -21.78 8.07
N MET A 268 10.73 -21.27 6.93
CA MET A 268 10.20 -21.62 5.61
C MET A 268 11.40 -21.75 4.69
N SER A 269 11.56 -22.94 4.13
CA SER A 269 12.70 -23.38 3.34
C SER A 269 13.10 -22.38 2.24
N GLN A 270 14.41 -22.31 2.01
CA GLN A 270 15.07 -21.74 0.83
C GLN A 270 14.21 -21.88 -0.44
N GLU A 271 14.12 -20.82 -1.24
CA GLU A 271 13.32 -20.77 -2.48
C GLU A 271 11.86 -21.27 -2.29
N GLY A 272 11.00 -20.40 -1.74
CA GLY A 272 9.57 -20.71 -1.62
C GLY A 272 8.85 -20.56 -2.96
N GLU A 273 8.44 -21.67 -3.57
CA GLU A 273 7.39 -21.68 -4.59
C GLU A 273 6.02 -21.43 -3.92
N PHE A 274 5.23 -20.51 -4.48
CA PHE A 274 3.81 -20.40 -4.12
C PHE A 274 3.08 -21.67 -4.59
N GLY A 275 2.87 -22.65 -3.72
CA GLY A 275 2.10 -23.84 -4.09
C GLY A 275 2.14 -25.09 -3.21
N ARG A 276 3.03 -25.24 -2.21
CA ARG A 276 2.99 -26.42 -1.34
C ARG A 276 2.15 -26.19 -0.09
N ARG A 277 0.82 -26.30 -0.23
CA ARG A 277 -0.04 -26.68 0.90
C ARG A 277 0.14 -28.19 1.09
N ALA A 278 0.57 -28.59 2.29
CA ALA A 278 0.72 -29.99 2.67
C ALA A 278 -0.59 -30.76 2.43
N LYS A 279 -0.61 -31.64 1.43
CA LYS A 279 -1.53 -32.77 1.43
C LYS A 279 -0.98 -33.78 2.42
N ASN A 280 -1.43 -33.69 3.67
CA ASN A 280 -1.42 -34.83 4.57
C ASN A 280 -2.68 -34.77 5.44
N ARG A 281 -3.78 -35.16 4.82
CA ARG A 281 -4.86 -35.88 5.49
C ARG A 281 -4.98 -37.21 4.76
N ASP A 282 -5.20 -38.26 5.54
CA ASP A 282 -5.43 -39.66 5.17
C ASP A 282 -4.23 -40.60 5.31
N ALA A 283 -3.96 -40.96 6.57
CA ALA A 283 -3.55 -42.31 6.94
C ALA A 283 -3.99 -42.56 8.41
N LEU A 284 -5.29 -42.85 8.57
CA LEU A 284 -5.76 -43.69 9.67
C LEU A 284 -5.50 -45.13 9.24
N GLY A 285 -4.67 -45.81 10.04
CA GLY A 285 -4.34 -47.22 10.03
C GLY A 285 -3.62 -47.53 11.32
#